data_AF-A0A5C7YGP3-F1
#
_entry.id   AF-A0A5C7YGP3-F1
#
_cell.length_a   1.000
_cell.length_b   1.000
_cell.length_c   1.000
_cell.angle_alpha   90.00
_cell.angle_beta   90.00
_cell.angle_gamma   90.00
#
_symmetry.space_group_name_H-M   'P 1'
#
loop_
_entity.id
_entity.type
_entity.pdbx_description
1 polymer ?
#
loop_
_entity_poly.entity_id
_entity_poly.type
_entity_poly.pdbx_seq_one_letter_code
_entity_poly.pdbx_strand_id
1 'polypeptide(L)'
;MFDQLSELVKQFGGDAVVNNPAVPNEQNDAVMQEAGGSILSGLKDMVASGNIDDLTGMLTGKTPIDGNNPVVQQLTEKVTGNLGEKFGLSSDAAGSVAGGLIPQILGGLVNKAKDPNQPGFNMSDLVSAISGGNGGGLMDAVSKYGGQFGLDQNNDGKVDMGDAMAAVTKKGGLGGLLGKLFGK
;
A
#
# COMPACT_ATOMS: atom_id res chain seq x y z
N MET A 1 -2.17 4.58 -10.83
CA MET A 1 -2.20 4.56 -9.35
C MET A 1 -3.37 5.33 -8.77
N PHE A 2 -3.64 6.57 -9.19
CA PHE A 2 -4.78 7.34 -8.67
C PHE A 2 -6.12 6.60 -8.80
N ASP A 3 -6.32 5.87 -9.90
CA ASP A 3 -7.53 5.05 -10.09
C ASP A 3 -7.63 3.92 -9.07
N GLN A 4 -6.52 3.23 -8.78
CA GLN A 4 -6.46 2.15 -7.78
C GLN A 4 -6.77 2.69 -6.38
N LEU A 5 -6.22 3.86 -6.05
CA LEU A 5 -6.51 4.55 -4.81
C LEU A 5 -7.98 4.95 -4.73
N SER A 6 -8.54 5.53 -5.80
CA SER A 6 -9.95 5.93 -5.87
C SER A 6 -10.90 4.75 -5.73
N GLU A 7 -10.54 3.59 -6.29
CA GLU A 7 -11.30 2.35 -6.14
C GLU A 7 -11.30 1.88 -4.69
N LEU A 8 -10.13 1.85 -4.03
CA LEU A 8 -10.02 1.46 -2.62
C LEU A 8 -10.74 2.44 -1.70
N VAL A 9 -10.64 3.75 -1.97
CA VAL A 9 -11.38 4.79 -1.25
C VAL A 9 -12.89 4.55 -1.35
N LYS A 10 -13.40 4.26 -2.55
CA LYS A 10 -14.82 3.94 -2.73
C LYS A 10 -15.22 2.64 -2.02
N GLN A 11 -14.33 1.63 -2.04
CA GLN A 11 -14.56 0.36 -1.39
C GLN A 11 -14.64 0.48 0.13
N PHE A 12 -13.82 1.34 0.75
CA PHE A 12 -13.73 1.47 2.21
C PHE A 12 -14.45 2.70 2.77
N GLY A 13 -14.88 3.63 1.92
CA GLY A 13 -15.55 4.87 2.31
C GLY A 13 -17.00 4.71 2.79
N GLY A 14 -17.60 3.52 2.63
CA GLY A 14 -18.95 3.23 3.12
C GLY A 14 -19.09 3.51 4.62
N ASP A 15 -18.29 2.84 5.45
CA ASP A 15 -18.43 3.00 6.91
C ASP A 15 -17.77 4.27 7.44
N ALA A 16 -16.58 4.61 6.92
CA ALA A 16 -15.79 5.72 7.43
C ALA A 16 -16.37 7.10 7.04
N VAL A 17 -17.11 7.18 5.93
CA VAL A 17 -17.63 8.45 5.38
C VAL A 17 -19.15 8.39 5.21
N VAL A 18 -19.69 7.43 4.47
CA VAL A 18 -21.13 7.42 4.12
C VAL A 18 -22.03 7.17 5.34
N ASN A 19 -21.62 6.25 6.22
CA ASN A 19 -22.35 5.94 7.45
C ASN A 19 -21.92 6.83 8.64
N ASN A 20 -21.04 7.81 8.42
CA ASN A 20 -20.51 8.67 9.47
C ASN A 20 -21.41 9.91 9.64
N PRO A 21 -22.15 10.03 10.76
CA PRO A 21 -23.09 11.14 10.96
C PRO A 21 -22.39 12.50 11.12
N ALA A 22 -21.08 12.51 11.34
CA ALA A 22 -20.28 13.73 11.43
C ALA A 22 -19.83 14.26 10.07
N VAL A 23 -20.05 13.50 8.98
CA VAL A 23 -19.81 13.93 7.61
C VAL A 23 -21.14 14.29 6.95
N PRO A 24 -21.31 15.51 6.40
CA PRO A 24 -22.50 15.84 5.62
C PRO A 24 -22.62 14.92 4.41
N ASN A 25 -23.79 14.30 4.24
CA ASN A 25 -24.00 13.29 3.18
C ASN A 25 -23.75 13.85 1.77
N GLU A 26 -24.05 15.12 1.55
CA GLU A 26 -23.82 15.82 0.29
C GLU A 26 -22.32 15.98 -0.03
N GLN A 27 -21.45 15.81 0.96
CA GLN A 27 -20.00 15.92 0.85
C GLN A 27 -19.29 14.56 0.81
N ASN A 28 -20.00 13.43 0.96
CA ASN A 28 -19.39 12.10 1.07
C ASN A 28 -18.39 11.82 -0.06
N ASP A 29 -18.78 12.04 -1.31
CA ASP A 29 -17.90 11.83 -2.47
C ASP A 29 -16.67 12.75 -2.46
N ALA A 30 -16.84 14.01 -2.06
CA ALA A 30 -15.76 14.98 -2.02
C ALA A 30 -14.79 14.69 -0.87
N VAL A 31 -15.30 14.31 0.30
CA VAL A 31 -14.51 13.89 1.48
C VAL A 31 -13.71 12.63 1.16
N MET A 32 -14.33 11.64 0.51
CA MET A 32 -13.64 10.44 0.05
C MET A 32 -12.50 10.78 -0.91
N GLN A 33 -12.76 11.59 -1.94
CA GLN A 33 -11.74 12.01 -2.91
C GLN A 33 -10.60 12.78 -2.25
N GLU A 34 -10.91 13.70 -1.34
CA GLU A 34 -9.90 14.48 -0.61
C GLU A 34 -9.07 13.60 0.32
N ALA A 35 -9.69 12.68 1.06
CA ALA A 35 -8.98 11.74 1.91
C ALA A 35 -8.01 10.88 1.08
N GLY A 36 -8.48 10.35 -0.06
CA GLY A 36 -7.62 9.64 -1.00
C GLY A 36 -6.45 10.48 -1.50
N GLY A 37 -6.73 11.69 -2.02
CA GLY A 37 -5.70 12.61 -2.50
C GLY A 37 -4.68 12.98 -1.42
N SER A 38 -5.15 13.21 -0.19
CA SER A 38 -4.34 13.52 0.99
C SER A 38 -3.44 12.36 1.38
N ILE A 39 -3.93 11.11 1.32
CA ILE A 39 -3.11 9.92 1.55
C ILE A 39 -1.98 9.84 0.54
N LEU A 40 -2.28 9.96 -0.76
CA LEU A 40 -1.26 9.90 -1.81
C LEU A 40 -0.24 11.03 -1.67
N SER A 41 -0.71 12.25 -1.41
CA SER A 41 0.17 13.38 -1.20
C SER A 41 1.03 13.20 0.06
N GLY A 42 0.51 12.64 1.14
CA GLY A 42 1.29 12.35 2.35
C GLY A 42 2.37 11.30 2.13
N LEU A 43 2.06 10.24 1.38
CA LEU A 43 3.04 9.22 0.97
C LEU A 43 4.19 9.85 0.16
N LYS A 44 3.85 10.75 -0.77
CA LYS A 44 4.85 11.50 -1.56
C LYS A 44 5.72 12.40 -0.69
N ASP A 45 5.11 13.13 0.24
CA ASP A 45 5.82 14.05 1.13
C ASP A 45 6.78 13.30 2.06
N MET A 46 6.41 12.10 2.53
CA MET A 46 7.29 11.25 3.33
C MET A 46 8.52 10.82 2.55
N VAL A 47 8.37 10.43 1.28
CA VAL A 47 9.53 10.12 0.42
C VAL A 47 10.40 11.38 0.24
N ALA A 48 9.77 12.53 -0.05
CA ALA A 48 10.50 13.78 -0.23
C ALA A 48 11.24 14.25 1.04
N SER A 49 10.69 13.94 2.22
CA SER A 49 11.26 14.28 3.52
C SER A 49 12.31 13.28 4.00
N GLY A 50 12.57 12.22 3.23
CA GLY A 50 13.56 11.18 3.56
C GLY A 50 13.06 10.11 4.52
N ASN A 51 11.76 10.02 4.80
CA ASN A 51 11.19 8.97 5.65
C ASN A 51 11.00 7.63 4.90
N ILE A 52 12.06 7.19 4.22
CA ILE A 52 12.03 6.02 3.34
C ILE A 52 12.00 4.72 4.13
N ASP A 53 12.63 4.67 5.30
CA ASP A 53 12.73 3.45 6.11
C ASP A 53 11.36 3.03 6.68
N ASP A 54 10.59 3.97 7.24
CA ASP A 54 9.24 3.69 7.76
C ASP A 54 8.31 3.23 6.63
N LEU A 55 8.35 3.93 5.48
CA LEU A 55 7.60 3.57 4.28
C LEU A 55 7.98 2.18 3.79
N THR A 56 9.27 1.89 3.71
CA THR A 56 9.74 0.57 3.27
C THR A 56 9.33 -0.52 4.25
N GLY A 57 9.42 -0.26 5.55
CA GLY A 57 8.97 -1.17 6.60
C GLY A 57 7.49 -1.51 6.43
N MET A 58 6.66 -0.50 6.15
CA MET A 58 5.23 -0.68 5.94
C MET A 58 4.93 -1.43 4.63
N LEU A 59 5.51 -1.01 3.51
CA LEU A 59 5.27 -1.61 2.18
C LEU A 59 5.71 -3.07 2.12
N THR A 60 6.84 -3.38 2.76
CA THR A 60 7.34 -4.75 2.85
C THR A 60 6.54 -5.59 3.85
N GLY A 61 5.85 -4.95 4.81
CA GLY A 61 5.06 -5.62 5.85
C GLY A 61 5.87 -5.96 7.11
N LYS A 62 7.05 -5.34 7.29
CA LYS A 62 7.84 -5.41 8.52
C LYS A 62 7.19 -4.65 9.67
N THR A 63 6.43 -3.60 9.35
CA THR A 63 5.63 -2.86 10.33
C THR A 63 4.15 -3.06 10.02
N PRO A 64 3.30 -3.24 11.05
CA PRO A 64 1.87 -3.37 10.85
C PRO A 64 1.28 -2.06 10.30
N ILE A 65 0.22 -2.16 9.51
CA ILE A 65 -0.52 -0.99 9.00
C ILE A 65 -1.64 -0.68 10.01
N ASP A 66 -1.27 -0.05 11.12
CA ASP A 66 -2.19 0.32 12.20
C ASP A 66 -1.88 1.72 12.76
N GLY A 67 -2.67 2.19 13.72
CA GLY A 67 -2.51 3.53 14.31
C GLY A 67 -1.19 3.76 15.08
N ASN A 68 -0.39 2.72 15.34
CA ASN A 68 0.93 2.86 15.95
C ASN A 68 2.04 3.03 14.91
N ASN A 69 1.74 2.83 13.62
CA ASN A 69 2.70 2.99 12.54
C ASN A 69 2.96 4.49 12.27
N PRO A 70 4.23 4.96 12.26
CA PRO A 70 4.56 6.36 11.99
C PRO A 70 4.00 6.88 10.66
N VAL A 71 3.97 6.04 9.61
CA VAL A 71 3.38 6.37 8.32
C VAL A 71 1.88 6.63 8.47
N VAL A 72 1.16 5.75 9.19
CA VAL A 72 -0.29 5.90 9.42
C VAL A 72 -0.58 7.15 10.24
N GLN A 73 0.25 7.46 11.24
CA GLN A 73 0.09 8.68 12.07
C GLN A 73 0.27 9.95 11.25
N GLN A 74 1.34 10.05 10.47
CA GLN A 74 1.60 11.21 9.60
C GLN A 74 0.50 11.40 8.55
N LEU A 75 0.01 10.29 7.97
CA LEU A 75 -1.13 10.35 7.06
C LEU A 75 -2.41 10.77 7.77
N THR A 76 -2.61 10.33 9.00
CA THR A 76 -3.77 10.72 9.81
C THR A 76 -3.75 12.22 10.02
N GLU A 77 -2.65 12.80 10.50
CA GLU A 77 -2.49 14.26 10.68
C GLU A 77 -2.77 15.04 9.39
N LYS A 78 -2.25 14.55 8.26
CA LYS A 78 -2.47 15.22 6.97
C LYS A 78 -3.91 15.15 6.50
N VAL A 79 -4.53 13.97 6.56
CA VAL A 79 -5.93 13.80 6.16
C VAL A 79 -6.84 14.59 7.09
N THR A 80 -6.62 14.57 8.39
CA THR A 80 -7.46 15.33 9.33
C THR A 80 -7.34 16.83 9.10
N GLY A 81 -6.12 17.35 8.88
CA GLY A 81 -5.88 18.74 8.52
C GLY A 81 -6.62 19.14 7.25
N ASN A 82 -6.43 18.41 6.16
CA ASN A 82 -7.04 18.72 4.88
C ASN A 82 -8.58 18.65 4.91
N LEU A 83 -9.14 17.65 5.59
CA LEU A 83 -10.59 17.52 5.73
C LEU A 83 -11.19 18.64 6.60
N GLY A 84 -10.51 19.01 7.68
CA GLY A 84 -10.89 20.14 8.52
C GLY A 84 -10.85 21.46 7.76
N GLU A 85 -9.77 21.73 7.03
CA GLU A 85 -9.59 22.97 6.25
C GLU A 85 -10.58 23.07 5.10
N LYS A 86 -10.80 21.99 4.35
CA LYS A 86 -11.57 22.03 3.10
C LYS A 86 -13.08 21.87 3.29
N PHE A 87 -13.49 21.10 4.29
CA PHE A 87 -14.90 20.76 4.52
C PHE A 87 -15.44 21.29 5.85
N GLY A 88 -14.58 21.87 6.70
CA GLY A 88 -14.98 22.34 8.02
C GLY A 88 -15.30 21.21 9.00
N LEU A 89 -14.78 20.00 8.76
CA LEU A 89 -14.96 18.88 9.69
C LEU A 89 -14.25 19.17 11.02
N SER A 90 -14.85 18.76 12.12
CA SER A 90 -14.18 18.80 13.42
C SER A 90 -13.00 17.83 13.44
N SER A 91 -12.02 18.06 14.32
CA SER A 91 -10.87 17.15 14.48
C SER A 91 -11.29 15.71 14.77
N ASP A 92 -12.37 15.53 15.55
CA ASP A 92 -12.91 14.21 15.87
C ASP A 92 -13.55 13.54 14.65
N ALA A 93 -14.34 14.29 13.87
CA ALA A 93 -14.99 13.79 12.65
C ALA A 93 -13.94 13.41 11.61
N ALA A 94 -12.99 14.31 11.35
CA ALA A 94 -11.90 14.08 10.40
C ALA A 94 -11.00 12.93 10.86
N GLY A 95 -10.72 12.84 12.16
CA GLY A 95 -9.96 11.73 12.77
C GLY A 95 -10.65 10.38 12.62
N SER A 96 -11.97 10.34 12.78
CA SER A 96 -12.77 9.14 12.55
C SER A 96 -12.72 8.68 11.08
N VAL A 97 -12.85 9.62 10.14
CA VAL A 97 -12.69 9.33 8.70
C VAL A 97 -11.29 8.79 8.40
N ALA A 98 -10.25 9.48 8.88
CA ALA A 98 -8.85 9.10 8.67
C ALA A 98 -8.54 7.72 9.26
N GLY A 99 -8.94 7.47 10.51
CA GLY A 99 -8.71 6.19 11.19
C GLY A 99 -9.45 5.00 10.56
N GLY A 100 -10.62 5.24 9.96
CA GLY A 100 -11.38 4.22 9.23
C GLY A 100 -10.84 3.93 7.83
N LEU A 101 -10.33 4.96 7.14
CA LEU A 101 -9.89 4.85 5.74
C LEU A 101 -8.42 4.46 5.58
N ILE A 102 -7.51 5.11 6.31
CA ILE A 102 -6.07 5.02 6.04
C ILE A 102 -5.56 3.59 6.14
N PRO A 103 -5.81 2.83 7.23
CA PRO A 103 -5.29 1.48 7.33
C PRO A 103 -5.83 0.55 6.24
N GLN A 104 -7.12 0.69 5.91
CA GLN A 104 -7.79 -0.12 4.88
C GLN A 104 -7.25 0.17 3.49
N ILE A 105 -7.07 1.44 3.14
CA ILE A 105 -6.54 1.85 1.84
C ILE A 105 -5.08 1.42 1.70
N LEU A 106 -4.23 1.66 2.70
CA LEU A 106 -2.82 1.27 2.66
C LEU A 106 -2.67 -0.25 2.58
N GLY A 107 -3.43 -0.99 3.39
CA GLY A 107 -3.47 -2.45 3.31
C GLY A 107 -3.94 -2.94 1.95
N GLY A 108 -5.00 -2.34 1.41
CA GLY A 108 -5.51 -2.64 0.08
C GLY A 108 -4.48 -2.38 -1.03
N LEU A 109 -3.76 -1.27 -0.98
CA LEU A 109 -2.71 -0.93 -1.95
C LEU A 109 -1.56 -1.94 -1.88
N VAL A 110 -1.05 -2.23 -0.69
CA VAL A 110 0.04 -3.19 -0.49
C VAL A 110 -0.37 -4.59 -0.92
N ASN A 111 -1.60 -5.01 -0.60
CA ASN A 111 -2.12 -6.33 -0.98
C ASN A 111 -2.33 -6.42 -2.51
N LYS A 112 -2.94 -5.41 -3.14
CA LYS A 112 -3.09 -5.36 -4.61
C LYS A 112 -1.71 -5.41 -5.29
N ALA A 113 -0.74 -4.65 -4.79
CA ALA A 113 0.62 -4.61 -5.34
C ALA A 113 1.41 -5.92 -5.19
N LYS A 114 1.00 -6.79 -4.25
CA LYS A 114 1.58 -8.12 -4.01
C LYS A 114 0.84 -9.25 -4.73
N ASP A 115 -0.35 -8.99 -5.29
CA ASP A 115 -1.18 -10.02 -5.91
C ASP A 115 -0.66 -10.39 -7.32
N PRO A 116 -0.18 -11.63 -7.54
CA PRO A 116 0.30 -12.05 -8.86
C PRO A 116 -0.80 -12.11 -9.93
N ASN A 117 -2.08 -12.10 -9.53
CA ASN A 117 -3.23 -12.10 -10.43
C ASN A 117 -3.68 -10.69 -10.83
N GLN A 118 -3.03 -9.65 -10.32
CA GLN A 118 -3.31 -8.23 -10.61
C GLN A 118 -2.12 -7.59 -11.37
N PRO A 119 -1.80 -8.04 -12.60
CA PRO A 119 -0.59 -7.61 -13.30
C PRO A 119 -0.56 -6.11 -13.64
N GLY A 120 -1.70 -5.42 -13.60
CA GLY A 120 -1.82 -3.99 -13.89
C GLY A 120 -1.38 -3.07 -12.75
N PHE A 121 -1.04 -3.60 -11.57
CA PHE A 121 -0.55 -2.82 -10.44
C PHE A 121 0.34 -3.65 -9.53
N ASN A 122 1.66 -3.55 -9.71
CA ASN A 122 2.65 -4.27 -8.90
C ASN A 122 3.37 -3.35 -7.90
N MET A 123 4.28 -3.92 -7.11
CA MET A 123 5.07 -3.17 -6.13
C MET A 123 5.94 -2.07 -6.77
N SER A 124 6.50 -2.31 -7.96
CA SER A 124 7.27 -1.30 -8.68
C SER A 124 6.39 -0.10 -9.04
N ASP A 125 5.17 -0.35 -9.54
CA ASP A 125 4.21 0.72 -9.90
C ASP A 125 3.80 1.54 -8.67
N LEU A 126 3.58 0.87 -7.53
CA LEU A 126 3.27 1.51 -6.25
C LEU A 126 4.42 2.42 -5.79
N VAL A 127 5.65 1.89 -5.78
CA VAL A 127 6.86 2.65 -5.43
C VAL A 127 7.05 3.84 -6.35
N SER A 128 6.97 3.63 -7.68
CA SER A 128 7.12 4.71 -8.66
C SER A 128 6.06 5.80 -8.51
N ALA A 129 4.82 5.43 -8.20
CA ALA A 129 3.73 6.39 -8.01
C ALA A 129 3.90 7.23 -6.74
N ILE A 130 4.36 6.62 -5.64
CA ILE A 130 4.64 7.30 -4.38
C ILE A 130 5.89 8.17 -4.49
N SER A 131 6.92 7.70 -5.18
CA SER A 131 8.18 8.43 -5.31
C SER A 131 8.20 9.47 -6.43
N GLY A 132 7.09 9.62 -7.17
CA GLY A 132 7.01 10.51 -8.34
C GLY A 132 8.02 10.17 -9.45
N GLY A 133 8.35 8.89 -9.62
CA GLY A 133 9.33 8.42 -10.62
C GLY A 133 10.80 8.55 -10.22
N ASN A 134 11.14 9.24 -9.13
CA ASN A 134 12.52 9.44 -8.65
C ASN A 134 12.91 8.51 -7.47
N GLY A 135 12.21 7.39 -7.34
CA GLY A 135 12.24 6.54 -6.15
C GLY A 135 13.42 5.60 -6.02
N GLY A 136 14.59 5.90 -6.58
CA GLY A 136 15.74 4.98 -6.55
C GLY A 136 16.01 4.44 -5.14
N GLY A 137 16.02 5.30 -4.12
CA GLY A 137 16.22 4.88 -2.73
C GLY A 137 15.10 4.00 -2.17
N LEU A 138 13.83 4.30 -2.49
CA LEU A 138 12.70 3.49 -2.05
C LEU A 138 12.63 2.16 -2.80
N MET A 139 12.92 2.16 -4.10
CA MET A 139 12.99 0.96 -4.94
C MET A 139 14.12 0.03 -4.49
N ASP A 140 15.30 0.57 -4.22
CA ASP A 140 16.44 -0.19 -3.72
C ASP A 140 16.13 -0.78 -2.34
N ALA A 141 15.51 0.00 -1.45
CA ALA A 141 15.13 -0.45 -0.12
C ALA A 141 14.08 -1.58 -0.20
N VAL A 142 13.00 -1.39 -0.98
CA VAL A 142 11.97 -2.40 -1.18
C VAL A 142 12.55 -3.65 -1.85
N SER A 143 13.43 -3.52 -2.84
CA SER A 143 14.07 -4.67 -3.51
C SER A 143 14.98 -5.45 -2.57
N LYS A 144 15.79 -4.74 -1.77
CA LYS A 144 16.68 -5.32 -0.76
C LYS A 144 15.92 -6.07 0.33
N TYR A 145 14.73 -5.61 0.68
CA TYR A 145 13.92 -6.21 1.76
C TYR A 145 12.79 -7.11 1.27
N GLY A 146 12.48 -7.09 -0.03
CA GLY A 146 11.47 -7.94 -0.66
C GLY A 146 11.87 -9.41 -0.75
N GLY A 147 13.18 -9.70 -0.78
CA GLY A 147 13.70 -11.07 -0.80
C GLY A 147 13.30 -11.88 0.43
N GLN A 148 13.19 -11.22 1.58
CA GLN A 148 12.89 -11.86 2.86
C GLN A 148 11.46 -12.43 2.98
N PHE A 149 10.60 -12.23 1.97
CA PHE A 149 9.21 -12.68 1.90
C PHE A 149 8.96 -13.83 0.92
N GLY A 150 10.00 -14.58 0.53
CA GLY A 150 9.87 -15.78 -0.31
C GLY A 150 9.86 -15.52 -1.82
N LEU A 151 10.13 -14.26 -2.23
CA LEU A 151 10.52 -13.94 -3.60
C LEU A 151 11.99 -14.30 -3.85
N ASP A 152 12.81 -14.32 -2.80
CA ASP A 152 14.16 -14.90 -2.82
C ASP A 152 14.06 -16.44 -2.80
N GLN A 153 13.87 -17.01 -3.99
CA GLN A 153 13.71 -18.44 -4.18
C GLN A 153 15.03 -19.17 -3.98
N ASN A 154 16.17 -18.50 -4.20
CA ASN A 154 17.48 -19.11 -4.11
C ASN A 154 18.18 -18.85 -2.74
N ASN A 155 17.58 -18.05 -1.86
CA ASN A 155 18.08 -17.60 -0.55
C ASN A 155 19.41 -16.83 -0.63
N ASP A 156 19.66 -16.09 -1.71
CA ASP A 156 20.89 -15.31 -1.90
C ASP A 156 20.83 -13.88 -1.35
N GLY A 157 19.68 -13.51 -0.77
CA GLY A 157 19.43 -12.20 -0.18
C GLY A 157 19.10 -11.11 -1.20
N LYS A 158 18.87 -11.47 -2.47
CA LYS A 158 18.41 -10.58 -3.54
C LYS A 158 17.09 -11.07 -4.10
N VAL A 159 16.46 -10.21 -4.91
CA VAL A 159 15.31 -10.57 -5.75
C VAL A 159 15.72 -10.30 -7.18
N ASP A 160 16.24 -11.32 -7.87
CA ASP A 160 16.74 -11.19 -9.23
C ASP A 160 16.40 -12.40 -10.11
N MET A 161 16.98 -12.44 -11.32
CA MET A 161 16.72 -13.51 -12.29
C MET A 161 17.12 -14.91 -11.74
N GLY A 162 18.04 -14.94 -10.78
CA GLY A 162 18.39 -16.13 -10.02
C GLY A 162 17.19 -16.72 -9.29
N ASP A 163 16.28 -15.88 -8.81
CA ASP A 163 15.05 -16.33 -8.14
C ASP A 163 14.00 -16.85 -9.10
N ALA A 164 13.85 -16.21 -10.25
CA ALA A 164 12.96 -16.70 -11.30
C ALA A 164 13.43 -18.08 -11.81
N MET A 165 14.75 -18.25 -12.02
CA MET A 165 15.31 -19.55 -12.37
C MET A 165 15.19 -20.56 -11.24
N ALA A 166 15.39 -20.14 -9.99
CA ALA A 166 15.23 -21.03 -8.84
C ALA A 166 13.77 -21.46 -8.63
N ALA A 167 12.77 -20.60 -8.85
CA ALA A 167 11.35 -20.97 -8.81
C ALA A 167 11.01 -22.06 -9.84
N VAL A 168 11.60 -21.98 -11.04
CA VAL A 168 11.37 -22.95 -12.12
C VAL A 168 12.12 -24.26 -11.87
N THR A 169 13.28 -24.21 -11.22
CA THR A 169 14.16 -25.38 -11.02
C THR A 169 14.02 -26.05 -9.64
N LYS A 170 13.48 -25.37 -8.62
CA LYS A 170 13.21 -25.98 -7.31
C LYS A 170 12.16 -27.08 -7.47
N LYS A 171 12.57 -28.26 -7.01
CA LYS A 171 11.88 -29.56 -6.93
C LYS A 171 10.48 -29.41 -6.29
N GLY A 172 9.50 -28.98 -7.07
CA GLY A 172 8.14 -28.64 -6.61
C GLY A 172 7.28 -27.87 -7.62
N GLY A 173 7.88 -27.13 -8.55
CA GLY A 173 7.20 -26.60 -9.75
C GLY A 173 6.81 -27.72 -10.73
N LEU A 174 5.96 -27.42 -11.72
CA LEU A 174 5.25 -28.30 -12.69
C LEU A 174 5.83 -29.72 -12.95
N GLY A 175 7.15 -29.90 -13.03
CA GLY A 175 7.79 -31.23 -13.09
C GLY A 175 7.56 -32.14 -11.86
N GLY A 176 7.38 -31.58 -10.65
CA GLY A 176 7.06 -32.33 -9.44
C GLY A 176 5.59 -32.78 -9.37
N LEU A 177 4.68 -32.02 -10.00
CA LEU A 177 3.26 -32.38 -10.10
C LEU A 177 3.04 -33.44 -11.18
N LEU A 178 3.72 -33.31 -12.33
CA LEU A 178 3.72 -34.32 -13.39
C LEU A 178 4.47 -35.60 -12.94
N GLY A 179 5.55 -35.46 -12.17
CA GLY A 179 6.25 -36.60 -11.57
C GLY A 179 5.41 -37.36 -10.54
N LYS A 180 4.49 -36.70 -9.82
CA LYS A 180 3.53 -37.37 -8.91
C LYS A 180 2.27 -37.89 -9.61
N LEU A 181 1.91 -37.35 -10.77
CA LEU A 181 0.76 -37.80 -11.56
C LEU A 181 1.12 -38.99 -12.47
N PHE A 182 2.39 -39.08 -12.89
CA PHE A 182 2.88 -40.14 -13.79
C PHE A 182 3.94 -41.05 -13.15
N GLY A 183 4.36 -40.77 -11.91
CA GLY A 183 5.22 -41.65 -11.12
C GLY A 183 4.38 -42.54 -10.21
N LYS A 184 4.45 -43.86 -10.44
CA LYS A 184 3.81 -44.94 -9.69
C LYS A 184 3.86 -44.78 -8.17
#